data_AF-A0A1C6IJ69-F1
#
_entry.id   AF-A0A1C6IJ69-F1
#
_cell.length_a   1.000
_cell.length_b   1.000
_cell.length_c   1.000
_cell.angle_alpha   90.00
_cell.angle_beta   90.00
_cell.angle_gamma   90.00
#
_symmetry.space_group_name_H-M   'P 1'
#
loop_
_entity.id
_entity.type
_entity.pdbx_description
1 polymer ?
#
loop_
_entity_poly.entity_id
_entity_poly.type
_entity_poly.pdbx_seq_one_letter_code
_entity_poly.pdbx_strand_id
1 'polypeptide(L)'
;MKKNNSLLAALSALKVVTQTLFKKMPVLFLVVVYLVDLGIRGYLAAGFSTTYLLGMLILTLSIGIYVSTRSFSETTLSFVLGMLTIYSIDWKKENISLFIILYLAYIVVTFCISSVRLAAKQESILTQAACKLDISNYKAVYNRLKVISEKSTKYSQLSILGKSEIIRYLAFRQVNIDEYEDAINIIELIKSVCQAEITPCCEIYYGFYTYCRNQSPTSSGIAKKVERMFDKVTTLTISYSEFFEIFAQTKRILVEEKLTFDKYLLEISLMSLKGYSSTDISEIMRENYLK
;
A
#
# COMPACT_ATOMS: atom_id res chain seq x y z
N MET A 1 9.82 22.03 23.05
CA MET A 1 11.07 21.41 23.56
C MET A 1 10.74 20.08 24.25
N LYS A 2 11.25 18.95 23.72
CA LYS A 2 11.63 17.73 24.46
C LYS A 2 12.47 16.86 23.52
N LYS A 3 13.76 17.20 23.40
CA LYS A 3 14.73 16.55 22.50
C LYS A 3 15.42 15.33 23.14
N ASN A 4 15.06 14.97 24.37
CA ASN A 4 15.74 13.91 25.16
C ASN A 4 15.17 12.49 25.00
N ASN A 5 14.12 12.28 24.19
CA ASN A 5 13.49 10.97 24.05
C ASN A 5 13.99 10.16 22.84
N SER A 6 14.82 10.70 21.94
CA SER A 6 15.13 9.98 20.68
C SER A 6 16.00 8.75 20.89
N LEU A 7 16.99 8.80 21.80
CA LEU A 7 17.88 7.67 22.10
C LEU A 7 17.18 6.57 22.89
N LEU A 8 16.40 6.94 23.91
CA LEU A 8 15.57 5.98 24.66
C LEU A 8 14.48 5.36 23.77
N ALA A 9 13.88 6.16 22.89
CA ALA A 9 12.95 5.65 21.88
C ALA A 9 13.66 4.70 20.91
N ALA A 10 14.86 5.04 20.42
CA ALA A 10 15.65 4.18 19.55
C ALA A 10 16.05 2.86 20.22
N LEU A 11 16.46 2.88 21.49
CA LEU A 11 16.74 1.68 22.29
C LEU A 11 15.49 0.84 22.52
N SER A 12 14.36 1.47 22.82
CA SER A 12 13.08 0.77 22.96
C SER A 12 12.62 0.14 21.64
N ALA A 13 12.79 0.86 20.52
CA ALA A 13 12.48 0.37 19.19
C ALA A 13 13.41 -0.79 18.80
N LEU A 14 14.71 -0.68 19.08
CA LEU A 14 15.68 -1.75 18.85
C LEU A 14 15.33 -3.00 19.66
N LYS A 15 14.93 -2.84 20.93
CA LYS A 15 14.44 -3.94 21.79
C LYS A 15 13.20 -4.61 21.20
N VAL A 16 12.23 -3.82 20.74
CA VAL A 16 11.01 -4.34 20.11
C VAL A 16 11.33 -5.05 18.79
N VAL A 17 12.22 -4.49 17.97
CA VAL A 17 12.65 -5.08 16.71
C VAL A 17 13.39 -6.40 16.95
N THR A 18 14.34 -6.45 17.89
CA THR A 18 15.06 -7.70 18.23
C THR A 18 14.14 -8.76 18.79
N GLN A 19 13.22 -8.41 19.70
CA GLN A 19 12.22 -9.34 20.20
C GLN A 19 11.29 -9.86 19.10
N THR A 20 10.90 -8.99 18.17
CA THR A 20 10.02 -9.35 17.05
C THR A 20 10.75 -10.24 16.04
N LEU A 21 11.99 -9.90 15.68
CA LEU A 21 12.85 -10.72 14.82
C LEU A 21 13.02 -12.12 15.43
N PHE A 22 13.37 -12.18 16.71
CA PHE A 22 13.59 -13.45 17.40
C PHE A 22 12.32 -14.31 17.45
N LYS A 23 11.16 -13.72 17.75
CA LYS A 23 9.90 -14.46 17.89
C LYS A 23 9.26 -14.86 16.56
N LYS A 24 9.27 -13.97 15.56
CA LYS A 24 8.56 -14.19 14.29
C LYS A 24 9.45 -14.71 13.16
N MET A 25 10.75 -14.40 13.19
CA MET A 25 11.70 -14.75 12.13
C MET A 25 13.05 -15.21 12.72
N PRO A 26 13.07 -16.30 13.51
CA PRO A 26 14.26 -16.72 14.27
C PRO A 26 15.47 -17.01 13.37
N VAL A 27 15.24 -17.50 12.15
CA VAL A 27 16.31 -17.74 11.16
C VAL A 27 16.97 -16.42 10.73
N LEU A 28 16.17 -15.38 10.46
CA LEU A 28 16.69 -14.06 10.09
C LEU A 28 17.49 -13.46 11.25
N PHE A 29 17.04 -13.66 12.49
CA PHE A 29 17.77 -13.23 13.67
C PHE A 29 19.13 -13.90 13.78
N LEU A 30 19.22 -15.23 13.60
CA LEU A 30 20.48 -15.96 13.59
C LEU A 30 21.42 -15.47 12.48
N VAL A 31 20.88 -15.19 11.29
CA VAL A 31 21.66 -14.59 10.20
C VAL A 31 22.24 -13.24 10.62
N VAL A 32 21.45 -12.34 11.22
CA VAL A 32 21.94 -11.04 11.74
C VAL A 32 23.03 -11.22 12.79
N VAL A 33 22.87 -12.13 13.75
CA VAL A 33 23.89 -12.41 14.77
C VAL A 33 25.17 -12.95 14.14
N TYR A 34 25.03 -13.89 13.19
CA TYR A 34 26.16 -14.47 12.47
C TYR A 34 26.92 -13.41 11.68
N LEU A 35 26.23 -12.44 11.08
CA LEU A 35 26.86 -11.34 10.35
C LEU A 35 27.62 -10.38 11.25
N VAL A 36 27.09 -10.12 12.45
CA VAL A 36 27.79 -9.31 13.47
C VAL A 36 29.06 -10.04 13.91
N ASP A 37 28.99 -11.35 14.17
CA ASP A 37 30.15 -12.18 14.49
C ASP A 37 31.18 -12.19 13.33
N LEU A 38 30.73 -12.35 12.09
CA LEU A 38 31.58 -12.28 10.90
C LEU A 38 32.24 -10.90 10.74
N GLY A 39 31.51 -9.83 11.01
CA GLY A 39 32.02 -8.46 11.01
C GLY A 39 33.11 -8.26 12.07
N ILE A 40 32.88 -8.74 13.30
CA ILE A 40 33.85 -8.66 14.40
C ILE A 40 35.10 -9.50 14.07
N ARG A 41 34.94 -10.73 13.57
CA ARG A 41 36.07 -11.58 13.17
C ARG A 41 36.84 -10.99 12.00
N GLY A 42 36.15 -10.43 11.01
CA GLY A 42 36.77 -9.72 9.88
C GLY A 42 37.57 -8.50 10.34
N TYR A 43 37.01 -7.71 11.27
CA TYR A 43 37.69 -6.58 11.90
C TYR A 43 38.94 -7.00 12.69
N LEU A 44 38.83 -8.06 13.50
CA LEU A 44 39.95 -8.59 14.29
C LEU A 44 41.06 -9.21 13.42
N ALA A 45 40.70 -9.81 12.28
CA ALA A 45 41.65 -10.44 11.36
C ALA A 45 42.40 -9.43 10.48
N ALA A 46 41.72 -8.37 9.99
CA ALA A 46 42.30 -7.40 9.06
C ALA A 46 43.11 -6.29 9.74
N GLY A 47 42.90 -6.05 11.05
CA GLY A 47 43.38 -4.84 11.72
C GLY A 47 42.75 -3.57 11.12
N PHE A 48 43.11 -2.39 11.65
CA PHE A 48 42.59 -1.11 11.16
C PHE A 48 43.21 -0.76 9.80
N SER A 49 42.76 -1.42 8.73
CA SER A 49 43.26 -1.24 7.38
C SER A 49 42.56 -0.08 6.67
N THR A 50 43.29 0.61 5.78
CA THR A 50 42.74 1.69 4.95
C THR A 50 41.58 1.22 4.08
N THR A 51 41.56 -0.05 3.65
CA THR A 51 40.49 -0.67 2.88
C THR A 51 39.20 -0.84 3.68
N TYR A 52 39.29 -1.18 4.98
CA TYR A 52 38.11 -1.27 5.85
C TYR A 52 37.48 0.11 6.08
N LEU A 53 38.29 1.14 6.31
CA LEU A 53 37.81 2.51 6.51
C LEU A 53 37.13 3.05 5.25
N LEU A 54 37.71 2.81 4.08
CA LEU A 54 37.11 3.19 2.79
C LEU A 54 35.78 2.45 2.55
N GLY A 55 35.73 1.14 2.84
CA GLY A 55 34.51 0.34 2.70
C GLY A 55 33.37 0.80 3.62
N MET A 56 33.70 1.13 4.87
CA MET A 56 32.73 1.73 5.81
C MET A 56 32.25 3.11 5.35
N LEU A 57 33.15 3.94 4.81
CA LEU A 57 32.80 5.25 4.27
C LEU A 57 31.84 5.12 3.08
N ILE A 58 32.09 4.17 2.17
CA ILE A 58 31.22 3.89 1.04
C ILE A 58 29.86 3.38 1.51
N LEU A 59 29.82 2.45 2.47
CA LEU A 59 28.58 2.00 3.10
C LEU A 59 27.76 3.20 3.64
N THR A 60 28.40 4.10 4.39
CA THR A 60 27.70 5.27 4.96
C THR A 60 27.20 6.23 3.89
N LEU A 61 27.98 6.48 2.83
CA LEU A 61 27.55 7.31 1.70
C LEU A 61 26.38 6.67 0.95
N SER A 62 26.44 5.36 0.67
CA SER A 62 25.34 4.63 0.05
C SER A 62 24.07 4.70 0.89
N ILE A 63 24.15 4.50 2.20
CA ILE A 63 22.98 4.68 3.08
C ILE A 63 22.45 6.12 3.03
N GLY A 64 23.34 7.12 3.00
CA GLY A 64 22.96 8.53 2.84
C GLY A 64 22.21 8.80 1.53
N ILE A 65 22.69 8.24 0.42
CA ILE A 65 22.03 8.31 -0.89
C ILE A 65 20.65 7.65 -0.81
N TYR A 66 20.53 6.47 -0.20
CA TYR A 66 19.24 5.78 -0.05
C TYR A 66 18.18 6.61 0.69
N VAL A 67 18.61 7.29 1.75
CA VAL A 67 17.74 8.16 2.54
C VAL A 67 17.25 9.35 1.71
N SER A 68 18.11 9.90 0.85
CA SER A 68 17.81 11.04 -0.02
C SER A 68 16.95 10.64 -1.22
N THR A 69 17.46 9.73 -2.07
CA THR A 69 16.84 9.41 -3.37
C THR A 69 15.69 8.44 -3.27
N ARG A 70 15.62 7.65 -2.19
CA ARG A 70 14.60 6.62 -1.96
C ARG A 70 14.58 5.51 -3.03
N SER A 71 15.55 5.50 -3.93
CA SER A 71 15.67 4.53 -5.02
C SER A 71 16.66 3.43 -4.63
N PHE A 72 16.17 2.19 -4.57
CA PHE A 72 17.02 1.02 -4.31
C PHE A 72 18.07 0.83 -5.41
N SER A 73 17.67 1.06 -6.67
CA SER A 73 18.54 0.86 -7.84
C SER A 73 19.71 1.84 -7.85
N GLU A 74 19.47 3.14 -7.67
CA GLU A 74 20.52 4.17 -7.64
C GLU A 74 21.49 3.96 -6.48
N THR A 75 20.95 3.56 -5.34
CA THR A 75 21.75 3.29 -4.14
C THR A 75 22.63 2.06 -4.33
N THR A 76 22.08 1.00 -4.92
CA THR A 76 22.80 -0.24 -5.17
C THR A 76 23.89 -0.02 -6.22
N LEU A 77 23.61 0.76 -7.27
CA LEU A 77 24.61 1.18 -8.24
C LEU A 77 25.72 2.00 -7.60
N SER A 78 25.36 2.96 -6.75
CA SER A 78 26.34 3.79 -6.02
C SER A 78 27.20 2.96 -5.07
N PHE A 79 26.61 1.98 -4.38
CA PHE A 79 27.33 1.03 -3.54
C PHE A 79 28.27 0.16 -4.36
N VAL A 80 27.80 -0.47 -5.43
CA VAL A 80 28.61 -1.33 -6.30
C VAL A 80 29.75 -0.54 -6.95
N LEU A 81 29.49 0.67 -7.43
CA LEU A 81 30.50 1.55 -8.03
C LEU A 81 31.54 2.00 -7.00
N GLY A 82 31.11 2.38 -5.81
CA GLY A 82 32.02 2.71 -4.72
C GLY A 82 32.88 1.50 -4.32
N MET A 83 32.27 0.33 -4.20
CA MET A 83 33.01 -0.88 -3.89
C MET A 83 34.02 -1.21 -4.99
N LEU A 84 33.66 -1.11 -6.27
CA LEU A 84 34.57 -1.34 -7.40
C LEU A 84 35.85 -0.49 -7.35
N THR A 85 35.81 0.73 -6.82
CA THR A 85 37.02 1.56 -6.67
C THR A 85 37.95 1.03 -5.57
N ILE A 86 37.41 0.40 -4.52
CA ILE A 86 38.19 -0.33 -3.51
C ILE A 86 38.75 -1.64 -4.09
N TYR A 87 38.00 -2.32 -4.97
CA TYR A 87 38.37 -3.61 -5.56
C TYR A 87 39.29 -3.54 -6.78
N SER A 88 39.80 -2.36 -7.14
CA SER A 88 40.99 -2.23 -8.00
C SER A 88 42.28 -2.68 -7.29
N ILE A 89 42.18 -3.07 -6.01
CA ILE A 89 43.23 -3.65 -5.17
C ILE A 89 43.13 -5.19 -5.24
N ASP A 90 44.28 -5.89 -5.28
CA ASP A 90 44.37 -7.35 -5.40
C ASP A 90 43.34 -8.14 -4.57
N TRP A 91 42.68 -9.09 -5.23
CA TRP A 91 41.64 -9.96 -4.65
C TRP A 91 42.24 -11.03 -3.72
N LYS A 92 42.66 -10.61 -2.52
CA LYS A 92 42.96 -11.54 -1.42
C LYS A 92 41.68 -12.04 -0.76
N LYS A 93 41.74 -13.23 -0.17
CA LYS A 93 40.61 -13.89 0.53
C LYS A 93 39.91 -12.98 1.57
N GLU A 94 40.68 -12.12 2.23
CA GLU A 94 40.20 -11.14 3.21
C GLU A 94 39.32 -10.03 2.59
N ASN A 95 39.70 -9.53 1.41
CA ASN A 95 38.95 -8.49 0.69
C ASN A 95 37.59 -8.99 0.19
N ILE A 96 37.52 -10.28 -0.21
CA ILE A 96 36.26 -10.95 -0.59
C ILE A 96 35.34 -11.09 0.62
N SER A 97 35.88 -11.51 1.78
CA SER A 97 35.09 -11.62 3.00
C SER A 97 34.51 -10.26 3.41
N LEU A 98 35.31 -9.21 3.32
CA LEU A 98 34.90 -7.84 3.60
C LEU A 98 33.81 -7.34 2.63
N PHE A 99 33.89 -7.70 1.33
CA PHE A 99 32.86 -7.40 0.34
C PHE A 99 31.50 -7.93 0.78
N ILE A 100 31.47 -9.23 1.08
CA ILE A 100 30.24 -9.95 1.41
C ILE A 100 29.61 -9.36 2.67
N ILE A 101 30.43 -9.06 3.68
CA ILE A 101 29.96 -8.44 4.93
C ILE A 101 29.34 -7.06 4.66
N LEU A 102 30.05 -6.19 3.94
CA LEU A 102 29.56 -4.84 3.66
C LEU A 102 28.32 -4.83 2.76
N TYR A 103 28.30 -5.68 1.73
CA TYR A 103 27.14 -5.79 0.83
C TYR A 103 25.90 -6.29 1.57
N LEU A 104 26.08 -7.27 2.46
CA LEU A 104 24.96 -7.83 3.18
C LEU A 104 24.49 -6.88 4.30
N ALA A 105 25.42 -6.18 4.98
CA ALA A 105 25.08 -5.08 5.88
C ALA A 105 24.28 -3.97 5.15
N TYR A 106 24.71 -3.60 3.94
CA TYR A 106 24.00 -2.65 3.08
C TYR A 106 22.56 -3.10 2.80
N ILE A 107 22.35 -4.35 2.37
CA ILE A 107 21.02 -4.89 2.11
C ILE A 107 20.15 -4.84 3.35
N VAL A 108 20.65 -5.31 4.50
CA VAL A 108 19.90 -5.37 5.76
C VAL A 108 19.49 -3.97 6.22
N VAL A 109 20.41 -3.00 6.20
CA VAL A 109 20.11 -1.62 6.61
C VAL A 109 19.09 -0.99 5.67
N THR A 110 19.27 -1.14 4.35
CA THR A 110 18.36 -0.60 3.34
C THR A 110 16.96 -1.20 3.45
N PHE A 111 16.87 -2.51 3.70
CA PHE A 111 15.62 -3.20 3.97
C PHE A 111 14.94 -2.66 5.23
N CYS A 112 15.67 -2.53 6.35
CA CYS A 112 15.14 -1.97 7.59
C CYS A 112 14.58 -0.55 7.41
N ILE A 113 15.29 0.34 6.71
CA ILE A 113 14.82 1.70 6.42
C ILE A 113 13.55 1.65 5.57
N SER A 114 13.50 0.77 4.56
CA SER A 114 12.31 0.55 3.72
C SER A 114 11.10 0.10 4.54
N SER A 115 11.28 -0.89 5.42
CA SER A 115 10.22 -1.43 6.26
C SER A 115 9.68 -0.39 7.25
N VAL A 116 10.56 0.38 7.90
CA VAL A 116 10.16 1.46 8.82
C VAL A 116 9.36 2.52 8.07
N ARG A 117 9.82 2.91 6.87
CA ARG A 117 9.10 3.87 6.02
C ARG A 117 7.72 3.37 5.62
N LEU A 118 7.63 2.09 5.25
CA LEU A 118 6.36 1.45 4.89
C LEU A 118 5.38 1.46 6.06
N ALA A 119 5.84 1.05 7.24
CA ALA A 119 5.05 1.06 8.47
C ALA A 119 4.62 2.49 8.85
N ALA A 120 5.51 3.47 8.75
CA ALA A 120 5.18 4.87 9.02
C ALA A 120 4.14 5.42 8.04
N LYS A 121 4.20 5.04 6.75
CA LYS A 121 3.18 5.42 5.76
C LYS A 121 1.83 4.80 6.10
N GLN A 122 1.79 3.51 6.45
CA GLN A 122 0.57 2.84 6.90
C GLN A 122 -0.01 3.52 8.15
N GLU A 123 0.82 3.78 9.14
CA GLU A 123 0.42 4.43 10.39
C GLU A 123 -0.17 5.82 10.14
N SER A 124 0.45 6.62 9.28
CA SER A 124 -0.06 7.95 8.89
C SER A 124 -1.44 7.84 8.22
N ILE A 125 -1.62 6.91 7.28
CA ILE A 125 -2.90 6.71 6.56
C ILE A 125 -4.00 6.27 7.53
N LEU A 126 -3.74 5.28 8.39
CA LEU A 126 -4.72 4.78 9.34
C LEU A 126 -5.05 5.81 10.43
N THR A 127 -4.07 6.63 10.84
CA THR A 127 -4.30 7.72 11.80
C THR A 127 -5.22 8.78 11.18
N GLN A 128 -5.00 9.16 9.91
CA GLN A 128 -5.91 10.08 9.21
C GLN A 128 -7.34 9.52 9.14
N ALA A 129 -7.49 8.24 8.80
CA ALA A 129 -8.78 7.57 8.76
C ALA A 129 -9.47 7.53 10.13
N ALA A 130 -8.73 7.17 11.18
CA ALA A 130 -9.25 7.10 12.55
C ALA A 130 -9.69 8.47 13.07
N CYS A 131 -8.87 9.51 12.90
CA CYS A 131 -9.22 10.88 13.27
C CYS A 131 -10.45 11.39 12.51
N LYS A 132 -10.64 10.98 11.24
CA LYS A 132 -11.81 11.39 10.46
C LYS A 132 -13.11 10.75 10.97
N LEU A 133 -13.05 9.51 11.45
CA LEU A 133 -14.20 8.78 11.97
C LEU A 133 -14.57 9.24 13.39
N ASP A 134 -13.59 9.33 14.28
CA ASP A 134 -13.80 9.80 15.65
C ASP A 134 -12.50 10.40 16.21
N ILE A 135 -12.47 11.72 16.35
CA ILE A 135 -11.34 12.45 16.93
C ILE A 135 -11.20 12.13 18.42
N SER A 136 -12.32 11.96 19.13
CA SER A 136 -12.33 11.77 20.58
C SER A 136 -11.84 10.38 20.99
N ASN A 137 -12.16 9.35 20.20
CA ASN A 137 -11.75 7.97 20.43
C ASN A 137 -10.84 7.40 19.33
N TYR A 138 -9.98 8.25 18.77
CA TYR A 138 -9.15 7.89 17.61
C TYR A 138 -8.28 6.64 17.87
N LYS A 139 -7.84 6.41 19.11
CA LYS A 139 -6.94 5.30 19.45
C LYS A 139 -7.64 3.94 19.38
N ALA A 140 -8.89 3.85 19.83
CA ALA A 140 -9.66 2.60 19.71
C ALA A 140 -10.01 2.32 18.25
N VAL A 141 -10.44 3.36 17.53
CA VAL A 141 -10.74 3.27 16.09
C VAL A 141 -9.50 2.84 15.31
N TYR A 142 -8.34 3.46 15.57
CA TYR A 142 -7.08 3.09 14.94
C TYR A 142 -6.73 1.60 15.15
N ASN A 143 -6.83 1.11 16.38
CA ASN A 143 -6.54 -0.30 16.66
C ASN A 143 -7.47 -1.23 15.88
N ARG A 144 -8.76 -0.88 15.79
CA ARG A 144 -9.74 -1.63 15.01
C ARG A 144 -9.41 -1.61 13.51
N LEU A 145 -9.10 -0.45 12.95
CA LEU A 145 -8.71 -0.31 11.55
C LEU A 145 -7.41 -1.05 11.24
N LYS A 146 -6.46 -1.07 12.17
CA LYS A 146 -5.21 -1.82 12.04
C LYS A 146 -5.46 -3.31 11.90
N VAL A 147 -6.30 -3.89 12.77
CA VAL A 147 -6.69 -5.31 12.69
C VAL A 147 -7.32 -5.63 11.33
N ILE A 148 -8.23 -4.78 10.85
CA ILE A 148 -8.86 -4.94 9.53
C ILE A 148 -7.81 -4.88 8.40
N SER A 149 -6.87 -3.94 8.47
CA SER A 149 -5.82 -3.78 7.46
C SER A 149 -4.83 -4.94 7.42
N GLU A 150 -4.60 -5.62 8.54
CA GLU A 150 -3.67 -6.76 8.65
C GLU A 150 -4.32 -8.08 8.21
N LYS A 151 -5.65 -8.19 8.28
CA LYS A 151 -6.40 -9.38 7.85
C LYS A 151 -6.17 -9.68 6.37
N SER A 152 -5.99 -10.96 6.03
CA SER A 152 -5.91 -11.40 4.64
C SER A 152 -7.27 -11.22 3.96
N THR A 153 -7.25 -10.68 2.75
CA THR A 153 -8.45 -10.55 1.92
C THR A 153 -8.74 -11.88 1.21
N LYS A 154 -9.96 -12.01 0.69
CA LYS A 154 -10.42 -13.23 0.01
C LYS A 154 -9.53 -13.62 -1.17
N TYR A 155 -8.99 -12.64 -1.91
CA TYR A 155 -8.15 -12.89 -3.08
C TYR A 155 -6.65 -12.62 -2.83
N SER A 156 -6.30 -12.00 -1.69
CA SER A 156 -4.91 -11.73 -1.27
C SER A 156 -4.04 -11.01 -2.30
N GLN A 157 -4.64 -10.17 -3.13
CA GLN A 157 -3.97 -9.35 -4.15
C GLN A 157 -3.66 -7.93 -3.66
N LEU A 158 -4.36 -7.46 -2.62
CA LEU A 158 -4.11 -6.14 -2.04
C LEU A 158 -2.93 -6.13 -1.06
N SER A 159 -1.99 -5.23 -1.32
CA SER A 159 -0.94 -4.89 -0.34
C SER A 159 -1.54 -4.23 0.91
N ILE A 160 -0.80 -4.28 2.02
CA ILE A 160 -1.19 -3.64 3.29
C ILE A 160 -1.44 -2.13 3.10
N LEU A 161 -0.62 -1.46 2.27
CA LEU A 161 -0.85 -0.06 1.92
C LEU A 161 -2.14 0.13 1.11
N GLY A 162 -2.40 -0.72 0.12
CA GLY A 162 -3.62 -0.64 -0.68
C GLY A 162 -4.88 -0.78 0.18
N LYS A 163 -4.88 -1.74 1.12
CA LYS A 163 -5.95 -1.87 2.12
C LYS A 163 -6.11 -0.63 2.98
N SER A 164 -5.01 -0.04 3.43
CA SER A 164 -5.03 1.17 4.24
C SER A 164 -5.56 2.38 3.48
N GLU A 165 -5.25 2.51 2.18
CA GLU A 165 -5.78 3.55 1.31
C GLU A 165 -7.28 3.40 1.08
N ILE A 166 -7.77 2.16 0.89
CA ILE A 166 -9.22 1.85 0.83
C ILE A 166 -9.90 2.24 2.13
N ILE A 167 -9.36 1.84 3.28
CA ILE A 167 -9.90 2.20 4.60
C ILE A 167 -9.99 3.72 4.75
N ARG A 168 -8.94 4.45 4.35
CA ARG A 168 -8.96 5.90 4.37
C ARG A 168 -10.07 6.44 3.47
N TYR A 169 -10.19 5.95 2.25
CA TYR A 169 -11.25 6.38 1.33
C TYR A 169 -12.65 6.20 1.95
N LEU A 170 -12.93 5.01 2.49
CA LEU A 170 -14.21 4.69 3.13
C LEU A 170 -14.48 5.55 4.37
N ALA A 171 -13.45 5.82 5.18
CA ALA A 171 -13.54 6.67 6.36
C ALA A 171 -13.92 8.12 6.01
N PHE A 172 -13.31 8.69 4.96
CA PHE A 172 -13.64 10.04 4.49
C PHE A 172 -15.06 10.13 3.93
N ARG A 173 -15.59 9.03 3.42
CA ARG A 173 -16.98 8.90 2.94
C ARG A 173 -17.97 8.46 4.02
N GLN A 174 -17.53 8.33 5.28
CA GLN A 174 -18.37 7.97 6.43
C GLN A 174 -19.12 6.63 6.27
N VAL A 175 -18.52 5.66 5.57
CA VAL A 175 -19.02 4.29 5.52
C VAL A 175 -18.87 3.65 6.90
N ASN A 176 -19.83 2.80 7.30
CA ASN A 176 -19.79 2.13 8.60
C ASN A 176 -18.57 1.18 8.69
N ILE A 177 -17.85 1.22 9.82
CA ILE A 177 -16.62 0.44 10.04
C ILE A 177 -16.90 -1.07 9.99
N ASP A 178 -18.09 -1.50 10.42
CA ASP A 178 -18.49 -2.90 10.41
C ASP A 178 -18.49 -3.51 8.99
N GLU A 179 -18.61 -2.67 7.96
CA GLU A 179 -18.69 -3.09 6.56
C GLU A 179 -17.33 -3.05 5.85
N TYR A 180 -16.25 -2.61 6.52
CA TYR A 180 -14.96 -2.37 5.87
C TYR A 180 -14.31 -3.65 5.35
N GLU A 181 -14.43 -4.77 6.07
CA GLU A 181 -13.88 -6.05 5.61
C GLU A 181 -14.52 -6.49 4.29
N ASP A 182 -15.85 -6.41 4.21
CA ASP A 182 -16.59 -6.76 3.00
C ASP A 182 -16.33 -5.76 1.86
N ALA A 183 -16.27 -4.46 2.18
CA ALA A 183 -15.95 -3.41 1.23
C ALA A 183 -14.58 -3.63 0.58
N ILE A 184 -13.55 -3.96 1.39
CA ILE A 184 -12.20 -4.24 0.89
C ILE A 184 -12.20 -5.44 -0.06
N ASN A 185 -12.93 -6.52 0.28
CA ASN A 185 -13.02 -7.70 -0.58
C ASN A 185 -13.70 -7.41 -1.93
N ILE A 186 -14.74 -6.57 -1.94
CA ILE A 186 -15.42 -6.20 -3.19
C ILE A 186 -14.56 -5.24 -4.01
N ILE A 187 -13.89 -4.27 -3.38
CA ILE A 187 -12.97 -3.38 -4.10
C ILE A 187 -11.80 -4.17 -4.67
N GLU A 188 -11.32 -5.20 -3.97
CA GLU A 188 -10.33 -6.14 -4.50
C GLU A 188 -10.86 -6.90 -5.72
N LEU A 189 -12.11 -7.38 -5.67
CA LEU A 189 -12.76 -8.04 -6.82
C LEU A 189 -12.83 -7.09 -8.03
N ILE A 190 -13.33 -5.86 -7.85
CA ILE A 190 -13.42 -4.84 -8.91
C ILE A 190 -12.05 -4.57 -9.50
N LYS A 191 -11.04 -4.37 -8.64
CA LYS A 191 -9.66 -4.14 -9.07
C LYS A 191 -9.10 -5.32 -9.87
N SER A 192 -9.34 -6.55 -9.42
CA SER A 192 -8.83 -7.76 -10.05
C SER A 192 -9.43 -7.96 -11.44
N VAL A 193 -10.75 -7.79 -11.55
CA VAL A 193 -11.50 -7.98 -12.81
C VAL A 193 -11.21 -6.86 -13.81
N CYS A 194 -11.20 -5.60 -13.35
CA CYS A 194 -11.04 -4.45 -14.24
C CYS A 194 -9.56 -4.07 -14.48
N GLN A 195 -8.62 -4.66 -13.74
CA GLN A 195 -7.19 -4.31 -13.76
C GLN A 195 -6.92 -2.81 -13.59
N ALA A 196 -7.77 -2.13 -12.82
CA ALA A 196 -7.74 -0.68 -12.66
C ALA A 196 -6.99 -0.24 -11.39
N GLU A 197 -6.69 1.06 -11.30
CA GLU A 197 -6.16 1.65 -10.07
C GLU A 197 -7.17 1.56 -8.91
N ILE A 198 -6.67 1.68 -7.67
CA ILE A 198 -7.51 1.57 -6.46
C ILE A 198 -8.57 2.67 -6.41
N THR A 199 -8.22 3.90 -6.79
CA THR A 199 -9.10 5.07 -6.65
C THR A 199 -10.39 4.93 -7.46
N PRO A 200 -10.37 4.64 -8.78
CA PRO A 200 -11.60 4.38 -9.55
C PRO A 200 -12.43 3.22 -8.98
N CYS A 201 -11.79 2.14 -8.54
CA CYS A 201 -12.48 0.99 -7.94
C CYS A 201 -13.24 1.40 -6.66
N CYS A 202 -12.62 2.21 -5.80
CA CYS A 202 -13.27 2.78 -4.62
C CYS A 202 -14.46 3.67 -5.00
N GLU A 203 -14.38 4.45 -6.08
CA GLU A 203 -15.47 5.30 -6.54
C GLU A 203 -16.67 4.51 -7.05
N ILE A 204 -16.43 3.45 -7.83
CA ILE A 204 -17.48 2.54 -8.30
C ILE A 204 -18.18 1.88 -7.10
N TYR A 205 -17.38 1.28 -6.21
CA TYR A 205 -17.91 0.67 -5.00
C TYR A 205 -18.77 1.65 -4.20
N TYR A 206 -18.26 2.87 -3.97
CA TYR A 206 -18.99 3.88 -3.19
C TYR A 206 -20.28 4.34 -3.87
N GLY A 207 -20.29 4.45 -5.21
CA GLY A 207 -21.50 4.78 -5.97
C GLY A 207 -22.58 3.70 -5.80
N PHE A 208 -22.23 2.43 -5.97
CA PHE A 208 -23.14 1.31 -5.75
C PHE A 208 -23.60 1.19 -4.29
N TYR A 209 -22.68 1.40 -3.36
CA TYR A 209 -22.95 1.42 -1.93
C TYR A 209 -23.99 2.47 -1.57
N THR A 210 -23.81 3.71 -2.07
CA THR A 210 -24.72 4.83 -1.81
C THR A 210 -26.11 4.53 -2.37
N TYR A 211 -26.20 4.00 -3.59
CA TYR A 211 -27.46 3.57 -4.20
C TYR A 211 -28.19 2.52 -3.35
N CYS A 212 -27.48 1.46 -2.93
CA CYS A 212 -28.06 0.40 -2.10
C CYS A 212 -28.51 0.91 -0.72
N ARG A 213 -27.76 1.85 -0.14
CA ARG A 213 -28.02 2.41 1.18
C ARG A 213 -29.21 3.38 1.17
N ASN A 214 -29.40 4.14 0.09
CA ASN A 214 -30.59 4.99 -0.09
C ASN A 214 -31.87 4.14 -0.16
N GLN A 215 -31.84 3.02 -0.88
CA GLN A 215 -33.00 2.12 -0.98
C GLN A 215 -33.28 1.33 0.29
N SER A 216 -32.26 1.07 1.10
CA SER A 216 -32.38 0.21 2.28
C SER A 216 -31.42 0.62 3.40
N PRO A 217 -31.75 1.69 4.16
CA PRO A 217 -30.85 2.30 5.14
C PRO A 217 -30.41 1.38 6.28
N THR A 218 -31.25 0.39 6.61
CA THR A 218 -31.08 -0.54 7.75
C THR A 218 -30.79 -1.98 7.34
N SER A 219 -30.70 -2.31 6.04
CA SER A 219 -30.50 -3.71 5.65
C SER A 219 -29.05 -4.14 5.85
N SER A 220 -28.83 -5.12 6.73
CA SER A 220 -27.58 -5.88 6.77
C SER A 220 -27.37 -6.60 5.43
N GLY A 221 -26.20 -6.46 4.82
CA GLY A 221 -25.87 -7.14 3.55
C GLY A 221 -25.80 -6.24 2.33
N ILE A 222 -25.56 -4.94 2.50
CA ILE A 222 -25.29 -4.01 1.38
C ILE A 222 -24.15 -4.53 0.50
N ALA A 223 -23.10 -5.10 1.10
CA ALA A 223 -21.99 -5.72 0.39
C ALA A 223 -22.44 -6.74 -0.68
N LYS A 224 -23.34 -7.67 -0.33
CA LYS A 224 -23.87 -8.67 -1.28
C LYS A 224 -24.68 -8.03 -2.42
N LYS A 225 -25.38 -6.93 -2.15
CA LYS A 225 -26.11 -6.18 -3.19
C LYS A 225 -25.13 -5.51 -4.15
N VAL A 226 -24.09 -4.88 -3.61
CA VAL A 226 -23.02 -4.24 -4.41
C VAL A 226 -22.28 -5.27 -5.26
N GLU A 227 -21.96 -6.45 -4.71
CA GLU A 227 -21.36 -7.56 -5.45
C GLU A 227 -22.24 -7.98 -6.64
N ARG A 228 -23.54 -8.20 -6.41
CA ARG A 228 -24.50 -8.52 -7.50
C ARG A 228 -24.63 -7.41 -8.54
N MET A 229 -24.55 -6.14 -8.12
CA MET A 229 -24.56 -5.02 -9.06
C MET A 229 -23.32 -5.05 -9.95
N PHE A 230 -22.16 -5.32 -9.36
CA PHE A 230 -20.92 -5.46 -10.11
C PHE A 230 -20.94 -6.65 -11.07
N ASP A 231 -21.49 -7.80 -10.66
CA ASP A 231 -21.68 -8.95 -11.56
C ASP A 231 -22.45 -8.55 -12.83
N LYS A 232 -23.50 -7.73 -12.71
CA LYS A 232 -24.23 -7.22 -13.88
C LYS A 232 -23.37 -6.32 -14.78
N VAL A 233 -22.46 -5.53 -14.20
CA VAL A 233 -21.51 -4.72 -15.00
C VAL A 233 -20.59 -5.61 -15.83
N THR A 234 -20.16 -6.76 -15.29
CA THR A 234 -19.32 -7.72 -16.05
C THR A 234 -20.00 -8.33 -17.26
N THR A 235 -21.34 -8.23 -17.36
CA THR A 235 -22.10 -8.70 -18.52
C THR A 235 -22.23 -7.66 -19.64
N LEU A 236 -21.76 -6.43 -19.43
CA LEU A 236 -21.81 -5.39 -20.45
C LEU A 236 -20.78 -5.66 -21.55
N THR A 237 -21.13 -5.31 -22.79
CA THR A 237 -20.25 -5.45 -23.96
C THR A 237 -19.26 -4.31 -24.12
N ILE A 238 -19.18 -3.40 -23.15
CA ILE A 238 -18.31 -2.21 -23.17
C ILE A 238 -17.05 -2.45 -22.35
N SER A 239 -15.99 -1.69 -22.62
CA SER A 239 -14.80 -1.76 -21.80
C SER A 239 -15.08 -1.23 -20.37
N TYR A 240 -14.42 -1.81 -19.37
CA TYR A 240 -14.57 -1.35 -17.98
C TYR A 240 -14.13 0.10 -17.78
N SER A 241 -13.13 0.56 -18.53
CA SER A 241 -12.68 1.95 -18.51
C SER A 241 -13.76 2.91 -18.99
N GLU A 242 -14.42 2.61 -20.12
CA GLU A 242 -15.53 3.42 -20.62
C GLU A 242 -16.70 3.41 -19.64
N PHE A 243 -17.01 2.25 -19.05
CA PHE A 243 -18.04 2.18 -18.01
C PHE A 243 -17.68 3.07 -16.81
N PHE A 244 -16.43 3.08 -16.37
CA PHE A 244 -15.99 3.89 -15.22
C PHE A 244 -16.10 5.39 -15.51
N GLU A 245 -15.76 5.82 -16.73
CA GLU A 245 -15.92 7.20 -17.17
C GLU A 245 -17.40 7.62 -17.16
N ILE A 246 -18.26 6.80 -17.77
CA ILE A 246 -19.71 7.06 -17.82
C ILE A 246 -20.25 7.15 -16.40
N PHE A 247 -19.99 6.13 -15.59
CA PHE A 247 -20.47 6.06 -14.22
C PHE A 247 -19.97 7.21 -13.35
N ALA A 248 -18.72 7.64 -13.49
CA ALA A 248 -18.19 8.77 -12.73
C ALA A 248 -19.01 10.05 -12.96
N GLN A 249 -19.49 10.26 -14.19
CA GLN A 249 -20.27 11.44 -14.60
C GLN A 249 -21.77 11.31 -14.32
N THR A 250 -22.32 10.10 -14.39
CA THR A 250 -23.77 9.87 -14.34
C THR A 250 -24.27 9.16 -13.08
N LYS A 251 -23.39 8.74 -12.15
CA LYS A 251 -23.77 8.07 -10.88
C LYS A 251 -24.83 8.81 -10.06
N ARG A 252 -24.93 10.13 -10.19
CA ARG A 252 -26.00 10.93 -9.54
C ARG A 252 -27.39 10.48 -9.95
N ILE A 253 -27.59 10.04 -11.20
CA ILE A 253 -28.87 9.50 -11.70
C ILE A 253 -29.33 8.33 -10.84
N LEU A 254 -28.41 7.44 -10.48
CA LEU A 254 -28.69 6.31 -9.61
C LEU A 254 -28.92 6.76 -8.17
N VAL A 255 -28.06 7.62 -7.63
CA VAL A 255 -28.13 8.09 -6.24
C VAL A 255 -29.43 8.86 -5.95
N GLU A 256 -29.92 9.66 -6.92
CA GLU A 256 -31.18 10.40 -6.87
C GLU A 256 -32.40 9.54 -7.29
N GLU A 257 -32.19 8.25 -7.52
CA GLU A 257 -33.23 7.27 -7.87
C GLU A 257 -34.05 7.63 -9.13
N LYS A 258 -33.47 8.44 -10.04
CA LYS A 258 -34.09 8.81 -11.33
C LYS A 258 -34.27 7.60 -12.25
N LEU A 259 -33.37 6.63 -12.14
CA LEU A 259 -33.40 5.36 -12.86
C LEU A 259 -33.09 4.19 -11.91
N THR A 260 -33.73 3.06 -12.16
CA THR A 260 -33.32 1.77 -11.58
C THR A 260 -32.01 1.31 -12.20
N PHE A 261 -31.16 0.63 -11.43
CA PHE A 261 -29.86 0.14 -11.92
C PHE A 261 -29.94 -0.68 -13.21
N ASP A 262 -30.95 -1.55 -13.34
CA ASP A 262 -31.10 -2.39 -14.53
C ASP A 262 -31.41 -1.57 -15.79
N LYS A 263 -32.28 -0.55 -15.67
CA LYS A 263 -32.55 0.38 -16.78
C LYS A 263 -31.35 1.25 -17.12
N TYR A 264 -30.62 1.70 -16.10
CA TYR A 264 -29.40 2.48 -16.29
C TYR A 264 -28.35 1.69 -17.09
N LEU A 265 -28.12 0.42 -16.75
CA LEU A 265 -27.21 -0.45 -17.50
C LEU A 265 -27.70 -0.72 -18.93
N LEU A 266 -29.01 -0.92 -19.10
CA LEU A 266 -29.63 -1.14 -20.41
C LEU A 266 -29.48 0.07 -21.33
N GLU A 267 -29.64 1.29 -20.82
CA GLU A 267 -29.45 2.49 -21.62
C GLU A 267 -28.00 2.65 -22.09
N ILE A 268 -27.04 2.41 -21.19
CA ILE A 268 -25.62 2.44 -21.53
C ILE A 268 -25.31 1.41 -22.62
N SER A 269 -25.80 0.17 -22.48
CA SER A 269 -25.55 -0.88 -23.46
C SER A 269 -26.18 -0.56 -24.82
N LEU A 270 -27.42 -0.05 -24.84
CA LEU A 270 -28.10 0.34 -26.08
C LEU A 270 -27.41 1.51 -26.78
N MET A 271 -26.93 2.51 -26.05
CA MET A 271 -26.20 3.63 -26.66
C MET A 271 -24.82 3.20 -27.14
N SER A 272 -24.12 2.33 -26.40
CA SER A 272 -22.85 1.78 -26.87
C SER A 272 -23.02 0.93 -28.14
N LEU A 273 -24.07 0.11 -28.24
CA LEU A 273 -24.39 -0.66 -29.44
C LEU A 273 -24.71 0.23 -30.66
N LYS A 274 -25.19 1.46 -30.42
CA LYS A 274 -25.40 2.46 -31.47
C LYS A 274 -24.12 3.19 -31.87
N GLY A 275 -23.00 2.91 -31.23
CA GLY A 275 -21.69 3.49 -31.53
C GLY A 275 -21.41 4.85 -30.89
N TYR A 276 -22.18 5.24 -29.86
CA TYR A 276 -21.88 6.46 -29.10
C TYR A 276 -20.63 6.29 -28.24
N SER A 277 -19.83 7.36 -28.13
CA SER A 277 -18.65 7.39 -27.25
C SER A 277 -19.04 7.52 -25.77
N SER A 278 -18.10 7.24 -24.85
CA SER A 278 -18.33 7.37 -23.40
C SER A 278 -18.79 8.78 -22.99
N THR A 279 -18.25 9.82 -23.65
CA THR A 279 -18.63 11.21 -23.43
C THR A 279 -20.03 11.52 -23.91
N ASP A 280 -20.40 11.05 -25.11
CA ASP A 280 -21.74 11.30 -25.66
C ASP A 280 -22.82 10.61 -24.82
N ILE A 281 -22.57 9.36 -24.40
CA ILE A 281 -23.47 8.62 -23.51
C ILE A 281 -23.66 9.40 -22.20
N SER A 282 -22.57 9.90 -21.62
CA SER A 282 -22.62 10.65 -20.37
C SER A 282 -23.42 11.95 -20.49
N GLU A 283 -23.24 12.69 -21.59
CA GLU A 283 -23.96 13.93 -21.84
C GLU A 283 -25.45 13.68 -22.05
N ILE A 284 -25.81 12.72 -22.93
CA ILE A 284 -27.21 12.34 -23.19
C ILE A 284 -27.91 11.90 -21.91
N MET A 285 -27.27 11.04 -21.10
CA MET A 285 -27.86 10.60 -19.84
C MET A 285 -28.06 11.76 -18.85
N ARG A 286 -27.11 12.70 -18.77
CA ARG A 286 -27.25 13.88 -17.91
C ARG A 286 -28.39 14.79 -18.37
N GLU A 287 -28.50 15.07 -19.66
CA GLU A 287 -29.56 15.92 -20.20
C GLU A 287 -30.96 15.34 -20.01
N ASN A 288 -31.08 14.01 -20.06
CA ASN A 288 -32.37 13.34 -19.93
C ASN A 288 -32.85 13.24 -18.47
N TYR A 289 -31.93 13.14 -17.50
CA TYR A 289 -32.28 12.76 -16.13
C TYR A 289 -31.86 13.74 -15.03
N LEU A 290 -30.94 14.67 -15.29
CA LEU A 290 -30.36 15.58 -14.29
C LEU A 290 -30.56 17.08 -14.61
N LYS A 291 -31.52 17.42 -15.48
CA LYS A 291 -31.94 18.82 -15.71
C LYS A 291 -32.62 19.42 -14.48
#